data_AF-A0A5S9MEV6-F1
#
_entry.id   AF-A0A5S9MEV6-F1
#
_cell.length_a   1.000
_cell.length_b   1.000
_cell.length_c   1.000
_cell.angle_alpha   90.00
_cell.angle_beta   90.00
_cell.angle_gamma   90.00
#
_symmetry.space_group_name_H-M   'P 1'
#
loop_
_entity.id
_entity.type
_entity.pdbx_description
1 polymer ?
#
loop_
_entity_poly.entity_id
_entity_poly.type
_entity_poly.pdbx_seq_one_letter_code
_entity_poly.pdbx_strand_id
1 'polypeptide(L)'
;MNLKKHNQMLMLLTCFVLIASSLPMTHATAQTDQAVVATDEINVRTGPGLSYGIAAVVKRGESYPILTEQGEWVQIQLSNGQKKAGSSHG
;
A
#
# COMPACT_ATOMS: atom_id res chain seq x y z
N MET A 1 -2.63 53.10 -24.96
CA MET A 1 -2.35 51.66 -24.83
C MET A 1 -3.32 50.88 -25.72
N ASN A 2 -2.82 50.04 -26.62
CA ASN A 2 -3.58 49.54 -27.79
C ASN A 2 -4.57 48.43 -27.40
N LEU A 3 -5.86 48.68 -27.56
CA LEU A 3 -6.97 47.75 -27.23
C LEU A 3 -6.83 46.37 -27.89
N LYS A 4 -6.23 46.30 -29.09
CA LYS A 4 -5.95 45.06 -29.82
C LYS A 4 -4.91 44.16 -29.12
N LYS A 5 -3.96 44.73 -28.37
CA LYS A 5 -2.93 44.01 -27.62
C LYS A 5 -3.47 43.38 -26.33
N HIS A 6 -4.42 44.06 -25.69
CA HIS A 6 -5.07 43.60 -24.45
C HIS A 6 -6.02 42.43 -24.73
N ASN A 7 -6.76 42.47 -25.84
CA ASN A 7 -7.64 41.37 -26.24
C ASN A 7 -6.85 40.13 -26.69
N GLN A 8 -5.70 40.32 -27.35
CA GLN A 8 -4.78 39.23 -27.71
C GLN A 8 -4.14 38.61 -26.47
N MET A 9 -3.72 39.42 -25.49
CA MET A 9 -3.19 38.93 -24.22
C MET A 9 -4.25 38.18 -23.40
N LEU A 10 -5.50 38.66 -23.40
CA LEU A 10 -6.63 37.98 -22.75
C LEU A 10 -6.93 36.63 -23.40
N MET A 11 -6.86 36.55 -24.74
CA MET A 11 -7.09 35.32 -25.50
C MET A 11 -5.98 34.27 -25.28
N LEU A 12 -4.72 34.70 -25.12
CA LEU A 12 -3.61 33.80 -24.80
C LEU A 12 -3.71 33.25 -23.36
N LEU A 13 -4.14 34.09 -22.41
CA LEU A 13 -4.35 33.69 -21.01
C LEU A 13 -5.48 32.66 -20.86
N THR A 14 -6.59 32.82 -21.59
CA THR A 14 -7.69 31.85 -21.56
C THR A 14 -7.32 30.52 -22.20
N CYS A 15 -6.58 30.53 -23.33
CA CYS A 15 -6.05 29.30 -23.93
C CYS A 15 -5.14 28.55 -22.96
N PHE A 16 -4.26 29.25 -22.24
CA PHE A 16 -3.35 28.61 -21.30
C PHE A 16 -4.09 27.91 -20.15
N VAL A 17 -5.14 28.55 -19.60
CA VAL A 17 -5.98 27.95 -18.55
C VAL A 17 -6.76 26.73 -19.05
N LEU A 18 -7.28 26.78 -20.28
CA LEU A 18 -7.98 25.64 -20.90
C LEU A 18 -7.05 24.45 -21.19
N ILE A 19 -5.79 24.71 -21.52
CA ILE A 19 -4.80 23.66 -21.76
C ILE A 19 -4.41 23.01 -20.42
N ALA A 20 -4.18 23.81 -19.38
CA ALA A 20 -3.77 23.32 -18.06
C ALA A 20 -4.82 22.42 -17.38
N SER A 21 -6.11 22.65 -17.61
CA SER A 21 -7.19 21.82 -17.04
C SER A 21 -7.35 20.45 -17.69
N SER A 22 -6.78 20.25 -18.89
CA SER A 22 -6.85 18.98 -19.61
C SER A 22 -5.77 17.97 -19.20
N LEU A 23 -4.88 18.33 -18.27
CA LEU A 23 -3.80 17.45 -17.82
C LEU A 23 -4.38 16.28 -17.01
N PRO A 24 -4.16 15.03 -17.42
CA PRO A 24 -4.56 13.88 -16.61
C PRO A 24 -3.72 13.85 -15.34
N MET A 25 -4.36 13.98 -14.18
CA MET A 25 -3.73 13.71 -12.90
C MET A 25 -3.52 12.19 -12.78
N THR A 26 -2.32 11.71 -13.04
CA THR A 26 -1.94 10.33 -12.74
C THR A 26 -1.80 10.16 -11.23
N HIS A 27 -2.68 9.36 -10.64
CA HIS A 27 -2.54 8.92 -9.25
C HIS A 27 -1.49 7.81 -9.17
N ALA A 28 -0.55 7.92 -8.24
CA ALA A 28 0.37 6.84 -7.93
C ALA A 28 -0.37 5.75 -7.15
N THR A 29 -0.52 4.57 -7.74
CA THR A 29 -1.01 3.38 -7.04
C THR A 29 0.18 2.66 -6.42
N ALA A 30 0.22 2.51 -5.10
CA ALA A 30 1.18 1.63 -4.44
C ALA A 30 0.75 0.17 -4.68
N GLN A 31 1.55 -0.59 -5.43
CA GLN A 31 1.37 -2.04 -5.52
C GLN A 31 1.99 -2.67 -4.28
N THR A 32 1.17 -3.26 -3.43
CA THR A 32 1.63 -4.01 -2.25
C THR A 32 1.55 -5.50 -2.56
N ASP A 33 2.71 -6.16 -2.55
CA ASP A 33 2.76 -7.61 -2.69
C ASP A 33 2.09 -8.29 -1.49
N GLN A 34 1.58 -9.50 -1.72
CA GLN A 34 0.88 -10.27 -0.71
C GLN A 34 1.53 -11.64 -0.51
N ALA A 35 1.74 -12.00 0.75
CA ALA A 35 2.17 -13.31 1.16
C ALA A 35 0.95 -14.18 1.46
N VAL A 36 0.84 -15.32 0.77
CA VAL A 36 -0.20 -16.32 1.03
C VAL A 36 0.39 -17.47 1.84
N VAL A 37 -0.28 -17.81 2.94
CA VAL A 37 0.15 -18.90 3.81
C VAL A 37 -0.12 -20.26 3.12
N ALA A 38 0.94 -20.99 2.80
CA ALA A 38 0.85 -22.29 2.11
C ALA A 38 0.62 -23.49 3.07
N THR A 39 1.07 -23.37 4.32
CA THR A 39 1.03 -24.44 5.33
C THR A 39 -0.20 -24.31 6.22
N ASP A 40 -0.65 -25.41 6.86
CA ASP A 40 -1.83 -25.42 7.74
C ASP A 40 -1.80 -24.30 8.78
N GLU A 41 -0.70 -24.21 9.53
CA GLU A 41 -0.46 -23.18 10.54
C GLU A 41 1.02 -22.79 10.54
N ILE A 42 1.31 -21.49 10.63
CA ILE A 42 2.68 -20.97 10.77
C ILE A 42 2.72 -19.90 11.87
N ASN A 43 3.81 -19.91 12.64
CA ASN A 43 4.04 -18.95 13.70
C ASN A 43 4.67 -17.67 13.13
N VAL A 44 3.95 -16.56 13.23
CA VAL A 44 4.47 -15.22 12.94
C VAL A 44 5.19 -14.71 14.18
N ARG A 45 6.45 -14.30 14.04
CA ARG A 45 7.28 -13.82 15.14
C ARG A 45 7.40 -12.30 15.14
N THR A 46 7.74 -11.73 16.29
CA THR A 46 7.93 -10.28 16.44
C THR A 46 9.20 -9.73 15.78
N GLY A 47 10.08 -10.59 15.28
CA GLY A 47 11.31 -10.19 14.58
C GLY A 47 11.96 -11.34 13.80
N PRO A 48 13.00 -11.04 13.01
CA PRO A 48 13.67 -12.00 12.15
C PRO A 48 14.58 -12.90 12.99
N GLY A 49 14.04 -14.04 13.45
CA GLY A 49 14.81 -15.06 14.15
C GLY A 49 13.97 -15.91 15.10
N LEU A 50 14.53 -17.06 15.48
CA LEU A 50 13.87 -18.01 16.39
C LEU A 50 13.84 -17.55 17.85
N SER A 51 14.72 -16.61 18.22
CA SER A 51 14.78 -16.01 19.57
C SER A 51 13.65 -15.03 19.84
N TYR A 52 12.96 -14.55 18.80
CA TYR A 52 11.83 -13.64 18.93
C TYR A 52 10.56 -14.39 19.33
N GLY A 53 9.72 -13.75 20.16
CA GLY A 53 8.44 -14.29 20.59
C GLY A 53 7.45 -14.46 19.43
N ILE A 54 6.46 -15.33 19.62
CA ILE A 54 5.37 -15.53 18.66
C ILE A 54 4.37 -14.37 18.84
N ALA A 55 4.14 -13.62 17.77
CA ALA A 55 3.17 -12.53 17.71
C ALA A 55 1.77 -13.05 17.37
N ALA A 56 1.68 -14.02 16.44
CA ALA A 56 0.43 -14.61 15.97
C ALA A 56 0.67 -16.00 15.38
N VAL A 57 -0.41 -16.77 15.24
CA VAL A 57 -0.46 -17.99 14.44
C VAL A 57 -1.41 -17.72 13.28
N VAL A 58 -0.92 -17.87 12.05
CA VAL A 58 -1.70 -17.64 10.83
C VAL A 58 -1.92 -18.96 10.10
N LYS A 59 -3.02 -19.06 9.35
CA LYS A 59 -3.51 -20.33 8.79
C LYS A 59 -3.43 -20.36 7.27
N ARG A 60 -3.41 -21.58 6.70
CA ARG A 60 -3.42 -21.79 5.25
C ARG A 60 -4.49 -20.93 4.56
N GLY A 61 -4.09 -20.26 3.48
CA GLY A 61 -4.97 -19.45 2.64
C GLY A 61 -5.21 -18.04 3.17
N GLU A 62 -4.75 -17.69 4.37
CA GLU A 62 -4.71 -16.30 4.81
C GLU A 62 -3.64 -15.54 3.98
N SER A 63 -3.96 -14.30 3.61
CA SER A 63 -3.10 -13.44 2.78
C SER A 63 -2.78 -12.15 3.52
N TYR A 64 -1.51 -11.75 3.48
CA TYR A 64 -1.01 -10.60 4.22
C TYR A 64 -0.18 -9.68 3.34
N PRO A 65 -0.35 -8.34 3.46
CA PRO A 65 0.52 -7.40 2.77
C PRO A 65 1.97 -7.55 3.22
N ILE A 66 2.89 -7.69 2.28
CA ILE A 66 4.33 -7.72 2.53
C ILE A 66 4.82 -6.28 2.67
N LEU A 67 5.57 -6.03 3.75
CA LEU A 67 6.20 -4.74 4.01
C LEU A 67 7.66 -4.74 3.54
N THR A 68 8.39 -5.81 3.85
CA THR A 68 9.81 -5.96 3.52
C THR A 68 10.24 -7.42 3.67
N GLU A 69 11.36 -7.76 3.06
CA GLU A 69 11.99 -9.07 3.12
C GLU A 69 13.40 -8.90 3.66
N GLN A 70 13.78 -9.76 4.61
CA GLN A 70 15.06 -9.72 5.31
C GLN A 70 15.65 -11.13 5.37
N GLY A 71 16.41 -11.48 4.33
CA GLY A 71 16.94 -12.84 4.16
C GLY A 71 15.79 -13.84 4.03
N GLU A 72 15.76 -14.83 4.92
CA GLU A 72 14.72 -15.88 4.95
C GLU A 72 13.41 -15.44 5.65
N TRP A 73 13.30 -14.18 6.09
CA TRP A 73 12.13 -13.66 6.80
C TRP A 73 11.35 -12.66 5.97
N VAL A 74 10.03 -12.85 5.91
CA VAL A 74 9.11 -11.90 5.28
C VAL A 74 8.36 -11.15 6.37
N GLN A 75 8.48 -9.82 6.37
CA GLN A 75 7.72 -8.96 7.27
C GLN A 75 6.37 -8.66 6.66
N ILE A 76 5.31 -9.05 7.38
CA ILE A 76 3.93 -8.87 6.97
C ILE A 76 3.21 -7.85 7.85
N GLN A 77 2.23 -7.15 7.27
CA GLN A 77 1.33 -6.28 8.02
C GLN A 77 0.16 -7.11 8.58
N LEU A 78 0.21 -7.40 9.87
CA LEU A 78 -0.96 -7.94 10.57
C LEU A 78 -2.01 -6.83 10.72
N SER A 79 -3.28 -7.16 10.48
CA SER A 79 -4.38 -6.27 10.84
C SER A 79 -4.41 -6.12 12.36
N ASN A 80 -4.55 -4.89 12.85
CA ASN A 80 -4.49 -4.49 14.26
C ASN A 80 -5.47 -5.21 15.22
N GLY A 81 -6.27 -6.17 14.76
CA GLY A 81 -7.15 -7.03 15.55
C GLY A 81 -6.81 -8.52 15.57
N GLN A 82 -5.78 -8.99 14.84
CA GLN A 82 -5.41 -10.41 14.83
C GLN A 82 -4.58 -10.83 16.04
N LYS A 83 -5.04 -10.46 17.24
CA LYS A 83 -4.81 -11.30 18.41
C LYS A 83 -5.86 -12.41 18.36
N LYS A 84 -5.72 -13.37 17.43
CA LYS A 84 -6.44 -14.65 17.55
C LYS A 84 -5.79 -15.38 18.71
N ALA A 85 -6.24 -15.07 19.93
CA ALA A 85 -6.05 -15.93 21.07
C ALA A 85 -6.56 -17.32 20.67
N GLY A 86 -5.68 -18.33 20.75
CA GLY A 86 -6.04 -19.71 20.49
C GLY A 86 -7.31 -20.04 21.25
N SER A 87 -8.38 -20.25 20.50
CA SER A 87 -9.64 -20.77 21.00
C SER A 87 -10.11 -21.74 19.92
N SER A 88 -10.13 -23.02 20.27
CA SER A 88 -11.25 -23.94 20.04
C SER A 88 -10.76 -25.39 19.88
N HIS A 89 -11.31 -26.24 20.76
CA HIS A 89 -11.35 -27.71 20.80
C HIS A 89 -10.15 -28.43 21.47
N GLY A 90 -10.34 -29.18 22.55
CA GLY A 90 -11.56 -29.60 23.27
C GLY A 90 -11.21 -30.30 24.58
#